data_AF-A0A0D1LC02-F1
#
_entry.id   AF-A0A0D1LC02-F1
#
_cell.length_a   1.000
_cell.length_b   1.000
_cell.length_c   1.000
_cell.angle_alpha   90.00
_cell.angle_beta   90.00
_cell.angle_gamma   90.00
#
_symmetry.space_group_name_H-M   'P 1'
#
loop_
_entity.id
_entity.type
_entity.pdbx_description
1 polymer ?
#
loop_
_entity_poly.entity_id
_entity_poly.type
_entity_poly.pdbx_seq_one_letter_code
_entity_poly.pdbx_strand_id
1 'polypeptide(L)' 'MRFFTDGHTVIRVNTDARLSERQKFLDAKAETFQFRKRVWAEKPGLTQKIAFTGDWQECSEDEAYAVLESSGAKIRMPA' A
#
# COMPACT_ATOMS: atom_id res chain seq x y z
N MET A 1 -8.53 3.43 5.46
CA MET A 1 -7.45 3.15 4.45
C MET A 1 -6.24 2.61 5.19
N ARG A 2 -5.61 1.54 4.71
CA ARG A 2 -4.43 0.92 5.35
C ARG A 2 -3.24 0.96 4.41
N PHE A 3 -2.03 1.12 4.95
CA PHE A 3 -0.79 1.20 4.18
C PHE A 3 0.16 0.08 4.57
N PHE A 4 0.87 -0.42 3.57
CA PHE A 4 1.86 -1.46 3.73
C PHE A 4 3.10 -1.12 2.92
N THR A 5 4.27 -1.44 3.45
CA THR A 5 5.55 -1.22 2.77
C THR A 5 6.50 -2.39 2.96
N ASP A 6 7.33 -2.62 1.95
CA ASP A 6 8.49 -3.52 2.00
C ASP A 6 9.81 -2.72 2.12
N GLY A 7 9.74 -1.41 2.40
CA GLY A 7 10.87 -0.48 2.45
C GLY A 7 11.22 0.18 1.11
N HIS A 8 10.70 -0.32 -0.01
CA HIS A 8 10.95 0.23 -1.34
C HIS A 8 9.66 0.62 -2.08
N THR A 9 8.63 -0.17 -1.87
CA THR A 9 7.30 -0.08 -2.47
C THR A 9 6.29 0.20 -1.37
N VAL A 10 5.22 0.89 -1.76
CA VAL A 10 4.05 1.10 -0.92
C VAL A 10 2.82 0.55 -1.60
N ILE A 11 2.01 -0.14 -0.82
CA ILE A 11 0.67 -0.58 -1.16
C ILE A 11 -0.30 0.11 -0.22
N ARG A 12 -1.36 0.70 -0.78
CA ARG A 12 -2.52 1.14 -0.01
C ARG A 12 -3.68 0.21 -0.27
N VAL A 13 -4.38 -0.17 0.79
CA VAL A 13 -5.57 -1.01 0.73
C VAL A 13 -6.77 -0.19 1.20
N ASN A 14 -7.77 -0.07 0.33
CA ASN A 14 -9.00 0.65 0.61
C ASN A 14 -9.95 -0.22 1.45
N THR A 15 -9.59 -0.39 2.73
CA THR A 15 -10.40 -1.07 3.73
C THR A 15 -10.02 -0.59 5.13
N ASP A 16 -10.96 -0.73 6.06
CA ASP A 16 -10.70 -0.59 7.49
C ASP A 16 -10.60 -1.95 8.19
N ALA A 17 -10.95 -3.03 7.47
CA ALA A 17 -10.86 -4.40 7.96
C ALA A 17 -9.41 -4.78 8.29
N ARG A 18 -9.23 -5.48 9.41
CA ARG A 18 -7.90 -5.98 9.83
C ARG A 18 -7.52 -7.22 9.02
N LEU A 19 -6.23 -7.59 9.03
CA LEU A 19 -5.75 -8.87 8.48
C LEU A 19 -6.46 -10.09 9.12
N SER A 20 -6.90 -9.96 10.38
CA SER A 20 -7.72 -10.97 11.05
C SER A 20 -9.10 -11.16 10.41
N GLU A 21 -9.64 -10.13 9.74
CA GLU A 21 -10.87 -10.19 8.95
C GLU A 21 -10.54 -10.54 7.49
N ARG A 22 -9.83 -11.66 7.32
CA ARG A 22 -9.17 -12.08 6.08
C ARG A 22 -10.05 -11.94 4.83
N GLN A 23 -11.31 -12.36 4.88
CA GLN A 23 -12.21 -12.28 3.73
C GLN A 23 -12.41 -10.82 3.26
N LYS A 24 -12.77 -9.92 4.18
CA LYS A 24 -12.97 -8.49 3.88
C LYS A 24 -11.69 -7.81 3.42
N PHE A 25 -10.54 -8.24 3.97
CA PHE A 25 -9.24 -7.73 3.56
C PHE A 25 -8.87 -8.21 2.15
N LEU A 26 -9.11 -9.49 1.83
CA LEU A 26 -8.78 -10.07 0.53
C LEU A 26 -9.65 -9.49 -0.59
N ASP A 27 -10.92 -9.21 -0.31
CA ASP A 27 -11.87 -8.58 -1.24
C ASP A 27 -11.66 -7.07 -1.40
N ALA A 28 -10.81 -6.45 -0.57
CA ALA A 28 -10.53 -5.02 -0.63
C ALA A 28 -9.70 -4.64 -1.86
N LYS A 29 -9.90 -3.41 -2.35
CA LYS A 29 -9.09 -2.85 -3.42
C LYS A 29 -7.71 -2.48 -2.89
N ALA A 30 -6.67 -3.03 -3.52
CA ALA A 30 -5.29 -2.69 -3.22
C ALA A 30 -4.63 -2.02 -4.43
N GLU A 31 -3.93 -0.93 -4.15
CA GLU A 31 -3.24 -0.12 -5.15
C GLU A 31 -1.78 0.02 -4.76
N THR A 32 -0.90 0.02 -5.77
CA THR A 32 0.52 0.32 -5.58
C THR A 32 0.89 1.58 -6.35
N PHE A 33 1.87 2.33 -5.84
CA PHE A 33 2.31 3.55 -6.47
C PHE A 33 3.19 3.25 -7.70
N GLN A 34 2.76 3.70 -8.88
CA GLN A 34 3.57 3.63 -10.09
C GLN A 34 4.47 4.87 -10.21
N PHE A 35 5.73 4.74 -9.79
CA PHE A 35 6.71 5.84 -9.83
C PHE A 35 6.81 6.57 -11.18
N ARG A 36 6.82 5.82 -12.30
CA ARG A 36 6.93 6.41 -13.64
C ARG A 36 5.75 7.29 -14.02
N LYS A 37 4.54 6.90 -13.62
CA LYS A 37 3.31 7.63 -13.95
C LYS A 37 2.86 8.56 -12.83
N ARG A 38 3.48 8.44 -11.65
CA ARG A 38 3.11 9.14 -10.41
C ARG A 38 1.64 8.99 -10.03
N VAL A 39 1.10 7.79 -10.26
CA VAL A 39 -0.29 7.45 -9.93
C VAL A 39 -0.35 6.17 -9.14
N TRP A 40 -1.36 6.08 -8.29
CA TRP A 40 -1.78 4.82 -7.69
C TRP A 40 -2.48 3.98 -8.75
N ALA A 41 -2.09 2.71 -8.83
CA ALA A 41 -2.70 1.78 -9.76
C ALA A 41 -3.19 0.56 -9.00
N GLU A 42 -4.47 0.25 -9.18
CA GLU A 42 -5.06 -0.98 -8.69
C GLU A 42 -4.34 -2.18 -9.29
N LYS A 43 -4.02 -3.17 -8.45
CA LYS A 43 -3.39 -4.41 -8.87
C LYS A 43 -4.14 -5.57 -8.23
N PRO A 44 -4.76 -6.45 -9.03
CA PRO A 44 -5.42 -7.62 -8.49
C PRO A 44 -4.39 -8.54 -7.81
N GLY A 45 -4.75 -9.08 -6.65
CA GLY A 45 -3.92 -10.03 -5.90
C GLY A 45 -2.88 -9.41 -4.95
N LEU A 46 -2.78 -8.08 -4.83
CA LEU A 46 -1.90 -7.47 -3.83
C LEU A 46 -2.32 -7.78 -2.40
N THR A 47 -3.62 -7.84 -2.11
CA THR A 47 -4.15 -8.22 -0.79
C THR A 47 -3.74 -9.64 -0.42
N GLN A 48 -3.76 -10.57 -1.38
CA GLN A 48 -3.23 -11.92 -1.20
C GLN A 48 -1.72 -11.88 -0.94
N LYS A 49 -0.96 -11.12 -1.73
CA LYS A 49 0.48 -11.01 -1.56
C LYS A 49 0.85 -10.52 -0.16
N ILE A 50 0.19 -9.47 0.33
CA ILE A 50 0.35 -8.96 1.70
C ILE A 50 0.05 -10.06 2.73
N ALA A 51 -1.07 -10.78 2.57
CA ALA A 51 -1.50 -11.79 3.53
C ALA A 51 -0.63 -13.07 3.54
N PHE A 52 0.09 -13.39 2.46
CA PHE A 52 0.79 -14.67 2.31
C PHE A 52 2.31 -14.57 2.27
N THR A 53 2.91 -13.48 1.81
CA THR A 53 4.38 -13.43 1.66
C THR A 53 5.10 -12.93 2.91
N GLY A 54 4.43 -12.19 3.80
CA GLY A 54 5.03 -11.69 5.05
C GLY A 54 6.10 -10.61 4.87
N ASP A 55 6.43 -10.25 3.63
CA ASP A 55 7.40 -9.19 3.30
C ASP A 55 6.84 -7.77 3.52
N TRP A 56 5.54 -7.65 3.78
CA TRP A 56 4.83 -6.38 3.86
C TRP A 56 4.54 -6.03 5.32
N GLN A 57 5.10 -4.92 5.77
CA GLN A 57 4.85 -4.38 7.09
C GLN A 57 3.74 -3.33 7.02
N GLU A 58 2.80 -3.38 7.96
CA GLU A 58 1.80 -2.32 8.14
C GLU A 58 2.52 -1.04 8.62
N CYS A 59 2.26 0.07 7.94
CA CYS A 59 2.84 1.37 8.30
C CYS A 59 1.77 2.44 8.34
N SER A 60 2.11 3.57 8.96
CA SER A 60 1.28 4.78 8.93
C SER A 60 1.27 5.42 7.54
N GLU A 61 0.29 6.28 7.31
CA GLU A 61 0.20 7.07 6.08
C GLU A 61 1.47 7.93 5.87
N ASP A 62 1.93 8.60 6.93
CA ASP A 62 3.14 9.42 6.91
C ASP A 62 4.39 8.61 6.52
N GLU A 63 4.57 7.42 7.12
CA GLU A 63 5.69 6.53 6.78
C GLU A 63 5.62 6.04 5.33
N ALA A 64 4.42 5.69 4.86
CA ALA A 64 4.20 5.33 3.47
C ALA A 64 4.61 6.46 2.51
N TYR A 65 4.20 7.69 2.76
CA TYR A 65 4.62 8.82 1.93
C TYR A 65 6.13 9.11 2.04
N ALA A 66 6.72 9.00 3.24
CA ALA A 66 8.15 9.15 3.43
C ALA A 66 8.97 8.11 2.64
N VAL A 67 8.53 6.85 2.58
CA VAL A 67 9.15 5.81 1.74
C VAL A 67 9.05 6.17 0.26
N LEU A 68 7.88 6.64 -0.18
CA LEU A 68 7.69 7.05 -1.58
C LEU A 68 8.60 8.24 -1.93
N GLU A 69 8.71 9.24 -1.07
CA GLU A 69 9.61 10.38 -1.25
C GLU A 69 11.08 9.98 -1.28
N SER A 70 11.51 9.13 -0.34
CA SER A 70 12.87 8.55 -0.30
C SER A 70 13.20 7.78 -1.58
N SER A 71 12.23 7.02 -2.10
CA SER A 71 12.33 6.31 -3.38
C SER A 71 12.24 7.22 -4.62
N GLY A 72 12.17 8.55 -4.44
CA GLY A 72 12.17 9.53 -5.52
C GLY A 72 10.80 9.80 -6.14
N ALA A 73 9.71 9.35 -5.53
CA ALA A 73 8.38 9.80 -5.90
C ALA A 73 8.19 11.25 -5.44
N LYS A 74 8.15 12.20 -6.38
CA LYS A 74 7.69 13.56 -6.11
C LYS A 74 6.17 13.55 -5.95
N ILE A 75 5.68 13.05 -4.81
CA ILE A 75 4.27 13.12 -4.44
C ILE A 75 4.06 14.45 -3.74
N ARG A 76 3.14 15.29 -4.24
CA ARG A 76 2.70 16.44 -3.44
C ARG A 76 1.79 15.88 -2.35
N MET A 77 2.20 16.01 -1.09
CA MET A 77 1.30 15.76 0.04
C MET A 77 0.05 16.64 -0.13
N PRO A 78 -1.16 16.09 0.06
CA PRO A 78 -2.35 16.93 0.16
C PRO A 78 -2.19 17.83 1.40
N ALA A 79 -2.38 19.13 1.20
CA ALA A 79 -2.33 20.15 2.25
C ALA A 79 -3.51 20.04 3.22
#